data_AF-A0A961QXN8-F1
#
_entry.id   AF-A0A961QXN8-F1
#
_cell.length_a   1.000
_cell.length_b   1.000
_cell.length_c   1.000
_cell.angle_alpha   90.00
_cell.angle_beta   90.00
_cell.angle_gamma   90.00
#
_symmetry.space_group_name_H-M   'P 1'
#
loop_
_entity.id
_entity.type
_entity.pdbx_description
1 polymer ?
#
loop_
_entity_poly.entity_id
_entity_poly.type
_entity_poly.pdbx_seq_one_letter_code
_entity_poly.pdbx_strand_id
1 'polypeptide(L)'
;MTLIDAAHRQAPEALHPYQAAAWQRQIGFVEANSEFYKALWGDARVPRDLRDLPDLPLSDKSQLRLSQAAQPPFGAYMAASRDQAVRLHRTSGTTGQAMNLALSAR
;
A
#
# COMPACT_ATOMS: atom_id res chain seq x y z
N MET A 1 -15.32 -5.71 -0.37
CA MET A 1 -15.25 -4.24 -0.23
C MET A 1 -16.56 -3.81 0.43
N THR A 2 -16.52 -3.39 1.70
CA THR A 2 -17.72 -2.89 2.37
C THR A 2 -17.95 -1.47 1.88
N LEU A 3 -19.01 -1.25 1.09
CA LEU A 3 -19.42 0.08 0.70
C LEU A 3 -20.16 0.72 1.89
N ILE A 4 -19.73 1.92 2.29
CA ILE A 4 -20.43 2.73 3.31
C ILE A 4 -21.49 3.54 2.57
N ASP A 5 -22.74 3.43 3.00
CA ASP A 5 -23.85 4.13 2.34
C ASP A 5 -23.65 5.65 2.37
N ALA A 6 -23.83 6.28 1.22
CA ALA A 6 -23.65 7.73 1.02
C ALA A 6 -22.36 8.32 1.63
N ALA A 7 -21.26 7.56 1.70
CA ALA A 7 -20.01 7.97 2.39
C ALA A 7 -19.49 9.37 1.98
N HIS A 8 -19.61 9.70 0.70
CA HIS A 8 -19.20 10.99 0.14
C HIS A 8 -19.99 12.20 0.66
N ARG A 9 -21.09 11.99 1.39
CA ARG A 9 -21.92 13.03 2.02
C ARG A 9 -21.86 13.00 3.55
N GLN A 10 -21.16 12.04 4.14
CA GLN A 10 -21.06 11.94 5.59
C GLN A 10 -19.99 12.90 6.12
N ALA A 11 -20.16 13.34 7.37
CA ALA A 11 -19.13 14.10 8.07
C ALA A 11 -17.88 13.21 8.32
N PRO A 12 -16.66 13.77 8.35
CA PRO A 12 -15.44 13.01 8.58
C PRO A 12 -15.49 12.11 9.82
N GLU A 13 -16.08 12.61 10.91
CA GLU A 13 -16.18 11.91 12.19
C GLU A 13 -17.01 10.63 12.08
N ALA A 14 -18.03 10.62 11.22
CA ALA A 14 -18.85 9.44 10.96
C ALA A 14 -18.07 8.35 10.19
N LEU A 15 -17.02 8.74 9.44
CA LEU A 15 -16.17 7.83 8.68
C LEU A 15 -15.01 7.26 9.49
N HIS A 16 -14.62 7.90 10.59
CA HIS A 16 -13.46 7.50 11.41
C HIS A 16 -13.48 6.02 11.85
N PRO A 17 -14.60 5.45 12.34
CA PRO A 17 -14.61 4.03 12.73
C PRO A 17 -14.32 3.09 11.56
N TYR A 18 -14.79 3.42 10.36
CA TYR A 18 -14.57 2.63 9.16
C TYR A 18 -13.12 2.73 8.67
N GLN A 19 -12.56 3.94 8.69
CA GLN A 19 -11.15 4.19 8.35
C GLN A 19 -10.23 3.45 9.32
N ALA A 20 -10.50 3.52 10.62
CA ALA A 20 -9.74 2.78 11.63
C ALA A 20 -9.81 1.27 11.39
N ALA A 21 -11.00 0.72 11.14
CA ALA A 21 -11.13 -0.71 10.83
C ALA A 21 -10.43 -1.11 9.52
N ALA A 22 -10.47 -0.26 8.50
CA ALA A 22 -9.76 -0.49 7.24
C ALA A 22 -8.24 -0.46 7.43
N TRP A 23 -7.74 0.52 8.18
CA TRP A 23 -6.32 0.64 8.54
C TRP A 23 -5.81 -0.62 9.23
N GLN A 24 -6.53 -1.11 10.24
CA GLN A 24 -6.16 -2.33 10.98
C GLN A 24 -5.99 -3.56 10.07
N ARG A 25 -6.87 -3.72 9.07
CA ARG A 25 -6.76 -4.81 8.10
C ARG A 25 -5.62 -4.58 7.09
N GLN A 26 -5.52 -3.36 6.56
CA GLN A 26 -4.52 -2.98 5.57
C GLN A 26 -3.11 -3.20 6.13
N ILE A 27 -2.88 -2.73 7.36
CA ILE A 27 -1.56 -2.73 7.93
C ILE A 27 -1.10 -4.13 8.32
N GLY A 28 -1.99 -4.95 8.89
CA GLY A 28 -1.68 -6.35 9.17
C GLY A 28 -1.38 -7.16 7.89
N PHE A 29 -2.06 -6.85 6.78
CA PHE A 29 -1.77 -7.46 5.49
C PHE A 29 -0.41 -7.02 4.93
N VAL A 30 -0.11 -5.72 4.96
CA VAL A 30 1.16 -5.18 4.42
C VAL A 30 2.35 -5.64 5.27
N GLU A 31 2.26 -5.54 6.60
CA GLU A 31 3.30 -6.02 7.52
C GLU A 31 3.57 -7.51 7.33
N ALA A 32 2.55 -8.33 7.12
CA ALA A 32 2.75 -9.78 6.97
C ALA A 32 3.41 -10.14 5.62
N ASN A 33 3.08 -9.42 4.54
CA ASN A 33 3.35 -9.90 3.18
C ASN A 33 4.29 -9.03 2.33
N SER A 34 4.61 -7.81 2.74
CA SER A 34 5.53 -6.95 1.97
C SER A 34 6.90 -6.84 2.63
N GLU A 35 7.89 -7.52 2.05
CA GLU A 35 9.29 -7.42 2.51
C GLU A 35 9.84 -5.99 2.40
N PHE A 36 9.40 -5.22 1.39
CA PHE A 36 9.75 -3.81 1.28
C PHE A 36 9.28 -2.99 2.48
N TYR A 37 8.01 -3.11 2.89
CA TYR A 37 7.49 -2.32 4.00
C TYR A 37 8.00 -2.81 5.36
N LYS A 38 8.24 -4.13 5.53
CA LYS A 38 8.98 -4.65 6.69
C LYS A 38 10.34 -3.99 6.83
N ALA A 39 11.10 -3.90 5.74
CA ALA A 39 12.41 -3.26 5.74
C ALA A 39 12.35 -1.73 5.94
N LEU A 40 11.36 -1.05 5.34
CA LEU A 40 11.19 0.40 5.45
C LEU A 40 10.82 0.83 6.88
N TRP A 41 9.94 0.09 7.54
CA TRP A 41 9.52 0.40 8.90
C TRP A 41 10.54 -0.10 9.93
N GLY A 42 11.22 -1.22 9.68
CA GLY A 42 12.22 -1.76 10.59
C GLY A 42 11.62 -1.97 11.98
N ASP A 43 12.24 -1.37 13.00
CA ASP A 43 11.77 -1.41 14.39
C ASP A 43 10.73 -0.32 14.72
N ALA A 44 10.31 0.48 13.73
CA ALA A 44 9.29 1.50 13.96
C ALA A 44 7.98 0.82 14.38
N ARG A 45 7.40 1.33 15.47
CA ARG A 45 6.10 0.85 15.92
C ARG A 45 5.04 1.26 14.91
N VAL A 46 4.51 0.28 14.20
CA VAL A 46 3.40 0.50 13.29
C VAL A 46 2.14 0.91 14.07
N PRO A 47 1.60 2.12 13.83
CA PRO A 47 0.59 2.71 14.67
C PRO A 47 -0.73 1.99 14.48
N ARG A 48 -1.45 1.77 15.60
CA ARG A 48 -2.80 1.21 15.56
C ARG A 48 -3.85 2.32 15.41
N ASP A 49 -3.55 3.50 15.94
CA ASP A 49 -4.37 4.69 15.75
C ASP A 49 -3.91 5.44 14.48
N LEU A 50 -4.88 5.89 13.68
CA LEU A 50 -4.59 6.66 12.46
C LEU A 50 -3.97 8.03 12.76
N ARG A 51 -4.15 8.58 13.96
CA ARG A 51 -3.55 9.85 14.37
C ARG A 51 -2.02 9.79 14.43
N ASP A 52 -1.49 8.60 14.68
CA ASP A 52 -0.05 8.35 14.79
C ASP A 52 0.55 7.90 13.43
N LEU A 53 -0.26 7.78 12.37
CA LEU A 53 0.20 7.43 11.02
C LEU A 53 1.34 8.33 10.49
N PRO A 54 1.36 9.66 10.75
CA PRO A 54 2.44 10.53 10.30
C PRO A 54 3.83 10.18 10.83
N ASP A 55 3.92 9.40 11.91
CA ASP A 55 5.19 9.01 12.51
C ASP A 55 5.87 7.86 11.75
N LEU A 56 5.15 7.17 10.84
CA LEU A 56 5.74 6.13 10.00
C LEU A 56 6.59 6.71 8.86
N PRO A 57 7.75 6.10 8.56
CA PRO A 57 8.52 6.44 7.37
C PRO A 57 7.69 6.36 6.10
N LEU A 58 7.75 7.41 5.28
CA LEU A 58 7.09 7.44 3.98
C LEU A 58 7.92 6.68 2.94
N SER A 59 7.25 5.88 2.12
CA SER A 59 7.85 5.33 0.90
C SER A 59 7.83 6.35 -0.23
N ASP A 60 8.87 6.37 -1.06
CA ASP A 60 8.94 7.23 -2.25
C ASP A 60 9.07 6.45 -3.56
N LYS A 61 8.88 7.16 -4.68
CA LYS A 61 8.90 6.57 -6.03
C LYS A 61 10.25 5.98 -6.42
N SER A 62 11.36 6.52 -5.91
CA SER A 62 12.71 6.02 -6.19
C SER A 62 12.94 4.66 -5.52
N GLN A 63 12.51 4.52 -4.26
CA GLN A 63 12.59 3.26 -3.52
C GLN A 63 11.80 2.15 -4.22
N LEU A 64 10.58 2.45 -4.70
CA LEU A 64 9.77 1.47 -5.43
C LEU A 64 10.43 1.05 -6.76
N ARG A 65 11.06 1.97 -7.49
CA ARG A 65 11.81 1.64 -8.72
C ARG A 65 13.01 0.75 -8.43
N LEU A 66 13.79 1.07 -7.40
CA LEU A 66 14.93 0.24 -6.98
C LEU A 66 14.46 -1.15 -6.58
N SER A 67 13.34 -1.25 -5.85
CA SER A 67 12.73 -2.52 -5.48
C SER A 67 12.34 -3.36 -6.71
N GLN A 68 11.73 -2.76 -7.74
CA GLN A 68 11.41 -3.50 -8.99
C GLN A 68 12.66 -3.92 -9.77
N ALA A 69 13.71 -3.11 -9.76
CA ALA A 69 14.96 -3.45 -10.42
C ALA A 69 15.66 -4.63 -9.73
N ALA A 70 15.63 -4.65 -8.39
CA ALA A 70 16.20 -5.72 -7.58
C ALA A 70 15.37 -7.01 -7.61
N GLN A 71 14.04 -6.88 -7.63
CA GLN A 71 13.11 -8.02 -7.61
C GLN A 71 12.02 -7.86 -8.69
N PRO A 72 12.36 -8.11 -9.96
CA PRO A 72 11.41 -8.00 -11.05
C PRO A 72 10.29 -9.06 -10.97
N PRO A 73 9.11 -8.80 -11.54
CA PRO A 73 8.74 -7.58 -12.27
C PRO A 73 8.05 -6.51 -11.41
N PHE A 74 7.70 -6.83 -10.15
CA PHE A 74 6.81 -6.00 -9.33
C PHE A 74 7.47 -5.42 -8.08
N GLY A 75 8.68 -5.85 -7.73
CA GLY A 75 9.38 -5.43 -6.53
C GLY A 75 8.89 -6.15 -5.27
N ALA A 76 9.66 -5.99 -4.19
CA ALA A 76 9.37 -6.52 -2.86
C ALA A 76 8.20 -5.80 -2.16
N TYR A 77 7.65 -4.75 -2.78
CA TYR A 77 6.49 -4.01 -2.27
C TYR A 77 5.16 -4.62 -2.68
N MET A 78 5.15 -5.60 -3.59
CA MET A 78 3.94 -6.35 -3.89
C MET A 78 3.58 -7.25 -2.70
N ALA A 79 2.57 -6.86 -1.93
CA ALA A 79 2.08 -7.61 -0.77
C ALA A 79 1.19 -8.80 -1.17
N ALA A 80 0.44 -8.69 -2.27
CA ALA A 80 -0.37 -9.78 -2.79
C ALA A 80 0.50 -10.83 -3.48
N SER A 81 0.01 -12.07 -3.58
CA SER A 81 0.73 -13.09 -4.35
C SER A 81 0.66 -12.78 -5.85
N ARG A 82 1.70 -13.17 -6.60
CA ARG A 82 1.81 -12.83 -8.04
C ARG A 82 0.67 -13.40 -8.89
N ASP A 83 0.12 -14.55 -8.50
CA ASP A 83 -1.00 -15.22 -9.17
C ASP A 83 -2.33 -14.45 -9.03
N GLN A 84 -2.43 -13.52 -8.07
CA GLN A 84 -3.60 -12.66 -7.93
C GLN A 84 -3.60 -11.47 -8.89
N ALA A 85 -2.49 -11.20 -9.59
CA ALA A 85 -2.41 -10.11 -10.55
C ALA A 85 -3.17 -10.47 -11.83
N VAL A 86 -4.29 -9.76 -12.07
CA VAL A 86 -5.13 -9.96 -13.26
C VAL A 86 -5.00 -8.83 -14.28
N ARG A 87 -4.40 -7.70 -13.88
CA ARG A 87 -4.17 -6.53 -14.73
C ARG A 87 -2.77 -5.99 -14.50
N LEU A 88 -2.12 -5.61 -15.59
CA LEU A 88 -0.80 -4.97 -15.60
C LEU A 88 -0.89 -3.62 -16.29
N HIS A 89 -0.47 -2.57 -15.59
CA HIS A 89 -0.27 -1.24 -16.14
C HIS A 89 1.20 -0.86 -16.07
N ARG A 90 1.59 0.13 -16.87
CA ARG A 90 2.95 0.65 -16.86
C ARG A 90 2.91 2.18 -16.85
N THR A 91 3.70 2.79 -15.98
CA THR A 91 3.84 4.26 -16.00
C THR A 91 4.61 4.69 -17.25
N SER A 92 4.30 5.86 -17.81
CA SER A 92 4.97 6.38 -19.02
C SER A 92 6.49 6.56 -18.88
N GLY A 93 7.02 6.67 -17.66
CA GLY A 93 8.47 6.67 -17.43
C GLY A 93 9.19 7.92 -17.94
N THR A 94 8.62 9.12 -17.72
CA THR A 94 9.24 10.41 -18.13
C THR A 94 10.62 10.69 -17.50
N THR A 95 11.03 9.88 -16.52
CA THR A 95 12.32 9.97 -15.80
C THR A 95 13.24 8.76 -16.07
N GLY A 96 12.99 8.02 -17.15
CA GLY A 96 13.89 6.96 -17.65
C GLY A 96 13.62 5.54 -17.13
N GLN A 97 12.88 5.38 -16.03
CA GLN A 97 12.50 4.05 -15.53
C GLN A 97 11.01 3.98 -15.22
N ALA A 98 10.29 3.33 -16.14
CA ALA A 98 8.88 3.02 -15.99
C ALA A 98 8.66 1.92 -14.95
N MET A 99 7.61 2.05 -14.13
CA MET A 99 7.19 1.05 -13.16
C MET A 99 6.06 0.19 -13.70
N ASN A 100 6.09 -1.09 -13.35
CA ASN A 100 4.99 -2.03 -13.56
C ASN A 100 4.03 -1.97 -12.37
N LEU A 101 2.73 -1.83 -12.62
CA LEU A 101 1.68 -1.78 -11.60
C LEU A 101 0.76 -2.98 -11.80
N ALA A 102 0.77 -3.91 -10.85
CA ALA A 102 -0.10 -5.08 -10.85
C ALA A 102 -1.35 -4.82 -10.00
N LEU A 103 -2.54 -5.14 -10.53
CA LEU A 103 -3.80 -5.04 -9.79
C LEU A 103 -4.52 -6.38 -9.74
N SER A 104 -5.06 -6.68 -8.55
CA SER A 104 -5.97 -7.80 -8.31
C SER A 104 -7.37 -7.55 -8.89
N ALA A 105 -8.18 -8.60 -8.90
CA ALA A 105 -9.58 -8.51 -9.34
C ALA A 105 -10.47 -7.74 -8.37
N ARG A 106 -10.11 -7.74 -7.08
CA ARG A 106 -10.84 -7.12 -5.96
C ARG A 106 -9.88 -6.52 -4.96
#